data_AF-A0A934LUG6-F1
#
_entry.id   AF-A0A934LUG6-F1
#
_cell.length_a   1.000
_cell.length_b   1.000
_cell.length_c   1.000
_cell.angle_alpha   90.00
_cell.angle_beta   90.00
_cell.angle_gamma   90.00
#
_symmetry.space_group_name_H-M   'P 1'
#
loop_
_entity.id
_entity.type
_entity.pdbx_description
1 polymer ?
#
loop_
_entity_poly.entity_id
_entity_poly.type
_entity_poly.pdbx_seq_one_letter_code
_entity_poly.pdbx_strand_id
1 'polypeptide(L)'
;MLDNAIGRSLFALAELSHLRQEAMDLFEQCLTNGDDTPLVSFIEQQLLQDPPRLDLLRDIANDLQQRLLSLREYHFDVRDRVVKTLNDSYDVDITSLTPAALLDQYHKLTPDQILAVVQDQAGTLSQNEAVLLNKMIDASLRMASQLFDDIQLTARLHRMVLDWLEGISIAISKQYWPVHSQIQEKPDKNIRH
;
A
#
# COMPACT_ATOMS: atom_id res chain seq x y z
N MET A 1 -34.71 -16.87 20.35
CA MET A 1 -34.25 -15.49 20.11
C MET A 1 -32.73 -15.37 20.00
N LEU A 2 -31.93 -16.23 20.65
CA LEU A 2 -30.46 -16.26 20.52
C LEU A 2 -29.98 -16.72 19.13
N ASP A 3 -30.63 -17.71 18.50
CA ASP A 3 -30.23 -18.22 17.17
C ASP A 3 -30.34 -17.18 16.04
N ASN A 4 -31.25 -16.22 16.18
CA ASN A 4 -31.47 -15.17 15.18
C ASN A 4 -30.41 -14.05 15.27
N ALA A 5 -29.84 -13.83 16.46
CA ALA A 5 -28.74 -12.89 16.67
C ALA A 5 -27.41 -13.46 16.17
N ILE A 6 -27.18 -14.76 16.40
CA ILE A 6 -26.01 -15.48 15.87
C ILE A 6 -26.05 -15.53 14.35
N GLY A 7 -27.20 -15.86 13.75
CA GLY A 7 -27.37 -15.85 12.30
C GLY A 7 -27.05 -14.48 11.68
N ARG A 8 -27.64 -13.40 12.21
CA ARG A 8 -27.37 -12.02 11.73
C ARG A 8 -25.90 -11.61 11.89
N SER A 9 -25.25 -12.01 12.99
CA SER A 9 -23.82 -11.75 13.19
C SER A 9 -22.95 -12.48 12.18
N LEU A 10 -23.26 -13.75 11.86
CA LEU A 10 -22.53 -14.52 10.87
C LEU A 10 -22.72 -13.96 9.45
N PHE A 11 -23.93 -13.51 9.11
CA PHE A 11 -24.19 -12.84 7.84
C PHE A 11 -23.42 -11.51 7.72
N ALA A 12 -23.40 -10.69 8.77
CA ALA A 12 -22.64 -9.43 8.76
C ALA A 12 -21.13 -9.66 8.61
N LEU A 13 -20.58 -10.70 9.26
CA LEU A 13 -19.17 -11.09 9.11
C LEU A 13 -18.85 -11.60 7.69
N ALA A 14 -19.75 -12.40 7.11
CA ALA A 14 -19.58 -12.91 5.75
C ALA A 14 -19.67 -11.77 4.71
N GLU A 15 -20.59 -10.84 4.89
CA GLU A 15 -20.73 -9.66 4.03
C GLU A 15 -19.49 -8.76 4.13
N LEU A 16 -18.98 -8.51 5.34
CA LEU A 16 -17.76 -7.74 5.54
C LEU A 16 -16.56 -8.38 4.84
N SER A 17 -16.42 -9.72 4.96
CA SER A 17 -15.35 -10.47 4.30
C SER A 17 -15.46 -10.40 2.78
N HIS A 18 -16.68 -10.49 2.23
CA HIS A 18 -16.92 -10.34 0.79
C HIS A 18 -16.50 -8.95 0.30
N LEU A 19 -16.91 -7.89 0.99
CA LEU A 19 -16.58 -6.52 0.61
C LEU A 19 -15.09 -6.22 0.71
N ARG A 20 -14.42 -6.80 1.71
CA ARG A 20 -12.96 -6.72 1.83
C ARG A 20 -12.27 -7.39 0.64
N GLN A 21 -12.73 -8.58 0.23
CA GLN A 21 -12.20 -9.25 -0.96
C GLN A 21 -12.44 -8.42 -2.23
N GLU A 22 -13.65 -7.89 -2.41
CA GLU A 22 -13.99 -7.03 -3.55
C GLU A 22 -13.09 -5.78 -3.61
N ALA A 23 -12.85 -5.13 -2.48
CA ALA A 23 -11.92 -4.01 -2.39
C ALA A 23 -10.51 -4.40 -2.84
N MET A 24 -10.03 -5.58 -2.44
CA MET A 24 -8.71 -6.07 -2.84
C MET A 24 -8.64 -6.46 -4.33
N ASP A 25 -9.72 -7.00 -4.88
CA ASP A 25 -9.81 -7.29 -6.32
C ASP A 25 -9.78 -5.99 -7.15
N LEU A 26 -10.49 -4.94 -6.69
CA LEU A 26 -10.45 -3.61 -7.31
C LEU A 26 -9.07 -2.97 -7.17
N PHE A 27 -8.41 -3.14 -6.03
CA PHE A 27 -7.04 -2.68 -5.83
C PHE A 27 -6.06 -3.33 -6.82
N GLU A 28 -6.15 -4.64 -7.06
CA GLU A 28 -5.28 -5.31 -8.03
C GLU A 28 -5.58 -4.85 -9.48
N GLN A 29 -6.83 -4.50 -9.79
CA GLN A 29 -7.16 -3.82 -11.04
C GLN A 29 -6.53 -2.43 -11.12
N CYS A 30 -6.49 -1.68 -10.01
CA CYS A 30 -5.82 -0.38 -9.96
C CYS A 30 -4.32 -0.52 -10.26
N LEU A 31 -3.63 -1.50 -9.67
CA LEU A 31 -2.22 -1.77 -9.97
C LEU A 31 -2.00 -2.11 -11.45
N THR A 32 -2.87 -2.96 -12.00
CA THR A 32 -2.77 -3.39 -13.42
C THR A 32 -2.96 -2.23 -14.40
N ASN A 33 -3.89 -1.32 -14.10
CA ASN A 33 -4.27 -0.24 -15.01
C ASN A 33 -3.59 1.11 -14.71
N GLY A 34 -2.95 1.25 -13.55
CA GLY A 34 -2.40 2.52 -13.07
C GLY A 34 -3.46 3.57 -12.68
N ASP A 35 -4.71 3.15 -12.44
CA ASP A 35 -5.86 4.02 -12.17
C ASP A 35 -6.51 3.66 -10.83
N ASP A 36 -6.60 4.63 -9.91
CA ASP A 36 -7.21 4.46 -8.58
C ASP A 36 -8.74 4.58 -8.57
N THR A 37 -9.35 5.05 -9.67
CA THR A 37 -10.79 5.35 -9.75
C THR A 37 -11.70 4.21 -9.27
N PRO A 38 -11.48 2.93 -9.63
CA PRO A 38 -12.36 1.84 -9.20
C PRO A 38 -12.42 1.68 -7.68
N LEU A 39 -11.27 1.66 -7.01
CA LEU A 39 -11.19 1.50 -5.56
C LEU A 39 -11.70 2.75 -4.83
N VAL A 40 -11.36 3.94 -5.33
CA VAL A 40 -11.86 5.22 -4.81
C VAL A 40 -13.39 5.23 -4.80
N SER A 41 -14.00 4.90 -5.93
CA SER A 41 -15.46 4.87 -6.09
C SER A 41 -16.11 3.86 -5.14
N PHE A 42 -15.49 2.68 -4.99
CA PHE A 42 -15.96 1.68 -4.05
C PHE A 42 -15.95 2.21 -2.61
N ILE A 43 -14.84 2.83 -2.18
CA ILE A 43 -14.73 3.37 -0.82
C ILE A 43 -15.77 4.45 -0.59
N GLU A 44 -15.94 5.39 -1.53
CA GLU A 44 -16.97 6.44 -1.45
C GLU A 44 -18.37 5.86 -1.22
N GLN A 45 -18.73 4.78 -1.92
CA GLN A 45 -20.01 4.09 -1.72
C GLN A 45 -20.17 3.53 -0.30
N GLN A 46 -19.08 3.09 0.34
CA GLN A 46 -19.10 2.63 1.74
C GLN A 46 -19.21 3.79 2.73
N LEU A 47 -18.68 4.97 2.40
CA LEU A 47 -18.79 6.18 3.22
C LEU A 47 -20.22 6.72 3.25
N LEU A 48 -20.97 6.56 2.16
CA LEU A 48 -22.35 7.03 2.02
C LEU A 48 -23.40 6.14 2.71
N GLN A 49 -22.99 4.99 3.27
CA GLN A 49 -23.89 4.14 4.05
C GLN A 49 -24.25 4.79 5.40
N ASP A 50 -25.43 4.49 5.92
CA ASP A 50 -25.87 4.93 7.25
C ASP A 50 -26.16 3.70 8.16
N PRO A 51 -25.28 3.36 9.12
CA PRO A 51 -24.04 4.05 9.46
C PRO A 51 -22.86 3.74 8.50
N PRO A 52 -21.85 4.62 8.39
CA PRO A 52 -20.66 4.36 7.58
C PRO A 52 -19.90 3.12 8.05
N ARG A 53 -19.38 2.34 7.09
CA ARG A 53 -18.70 1.06 7.38
C ARG A 53 -17.23 1.26 7.80
N LEU A 54 -17.00 1.90 8.94
CA LEU A 54 -15.63 2.23 9.41
C LEU A 54 -14.72 1.02 9.62
N ASP A 55 -15.27 -0.11 10.07
CA ASP A 55 -14.46 -1.31 10.30
C ASP A 55 -13.93 -1.88 8.97
N LEU A 56 -14.74 -1.85 7.91
CA LEU A 56 -14.30 -2.24 6.56
C LEU A 56 -13.15 -1.36 6.06
N LEU A 57 -13.26 -0.05 6.24
CA LEU A 57 -12.20 0.90 5.83
C LEU A 57 -10.91 0.67 6.61
N ARG A 58 -11.01 0.35 7.89
CA ARG A 58 -9.85 0.01 8.72
C ARG A 58 -9.17 -1.26 8.22
N ASP A 59 -9.94 -2.27 7.87
CA ASP A 59 -9.42 -3.52 7.30
C ASP A 59 -8.75 -3.27 5.94
N ILE A 60 -9.37 -2.48 5.06
CA ILE A 60 -8.78 -2.08 3.78
C ILE A 60 -7.47 -1.30 3.99
N ALA A 61 -7.42 -0.36 4.94
CA ALA A 61 -6.20 0.37 5.26
C ALA A 61 -5.08 -0.59 5.71
N ASN A 62 -5.40 -1.54 6.59
CA ASN A 62 -4.43 -2.55 7.02
C ASN A 62 -3.92 -3.39 5.85
N ASP A 63 -4.79 -3.82 4.95
CA ASP A 63 -4.39 -4.60 3.77
C ASP A 63 -3.50 -3.81 2.82
N LEU A 64 -3.84 -2.55 2.54
CA LEU A 64 -3.01 -1.66 1.73
C LEU A 64 -1.65 -1.41 2.38
N GLN A 65 -1.59 -1.28 3.71
CA GLN A 65 -0.34 -1.15 4.44
C GLN A 65 0.53 -2.40 4.30
N GLN A 66 -0.05 -3.59 4.49
CA GLN A 66 0.68 -4.86 4.31
C GLN A 66 1.19 -5.01 2.88
N ARG A 67 0.34 -4.70 1.90
CA ARG A 67 0.72 -4.75 0.49
C ARG A 67 1.85 -3.78 0.15
N LEU A 68 1.81 -2.57 0.70
CA LEU A 68 2.89 -1.58 0.54
C LEU A 68 4.23 -2.08 1.08
N LEU A 69 4.22 -2.77 2.23
CA LEU A 69 5.43 -3.38 2.79
C LEU A 69 5.97 -4.47 1.87
N SER A 70 5.11 -5.38 1.41
CA SER A 70 5.50 -6.45 0.48
C SER A 70 6.04 -5.91 -0.85
N LEU A 71 5.45 -4.86 -1.40
CA LEU A 71 5.94 -4.23 -2.64
C LEU A 71 7.34 -3.62 -2.45
N ARG A 72 7.59 -2.97 -1.31
CA ARG A 72 8.91 -2.41 -0.99
C ARG A 72 9.98 -3.48 -0.80
N GLU A 73 9.63 -4.56 -0.10
CA GLU A 73 10.50 -5.72 0.04
C GLU A 73 10.82 -6.32 -1.33
N TYR A 74 9.81 -6.50 -2.18
CA TYR A 74 10.03 -7.03 -3.52
C TYR A 74 10.89 -6.09 -4.39
N HIS A 75 10.73 -4.77 -4.28
CA HIS A 75 11.58 -3.80 -4.96
C HIS A 75 13.05 -3.93 -4.52
N PHE A 76 13.29 -4.12 -3.22
CA PHE A 76 14.62 -4.37 -2.69
C PHE A 76 15.22 -5.66 -3.25
N ASP A 77 14.45 -6.76 -3.25
CA ASP A 77 14.88 -8.06 -3.77
C ASP A 77 15.24 -8.03 -5.25
N VAL A 78 14.50 -7.27 -6.06
CA VAL A 78 14.78 -7.10 -7.49
C VAL A 78 16.15 -6.46 -7.71
N ARG A 79 16.49 -5.41 -6.95
CA ARG A 79 17.82 -4.80 -6.98
C ARG A 79 18.89 -5.77 -6.45
N ASP A 80 18.62 -6.41 -5.31
CA ASP A 80 19.59 -7.28 -4.64
C ASP A 80 19.98 -8.49 -5.49
N ARG A 81 19.02 -9.05 -6.25
CA ARG A 81 19.28 -10.13 -7.19
C ARG A 81 20.29 -9.74 -8.27
N VAL A 82 20.21 -8.53 -8.82
CA VAL A 82 21.18 -8.05 -9.83
C VAL A 82 22.55 -7.87 -9.21
N VAL A 83 22.62 -7.23 -8.04
CA VAL A 83 23.89 -7.02 -7.33
C VAL A 83 24.57 -8.34 -6.99
N LYS A 84 23.82 -9.31 -6.43
CA LYS A 84 24.33 -10.65 -6.14
C LYS A 84 24.78 -11.38 -7.40
N THR A 85 23.99 -11.32 -8.48
CA THR A 85 24.35 -11.98 -9.74
C THR A 85 25.66 -11.42 -10.31
N LEU A 86 25.83 -10.09 -10.28
CA LEU A 86 27.05 -9.44 -10.74
C LEU A 86 28.26 -9.74 -9.86
N ASN A 87 28.08 -9.78 -8.55
CA ASN A 87 29.14 -10.12 -7.61
C ASN A 87 29.53 -11.60 -7.75
N ASP A 88 28.57 -12.52 -7.62
CA ASP A 88 28.83 -13.96 -7.57
C ASP A 88 29.32 -14.55 -8.90
N SER A 89 28.85 -14.01 -10.04
CA SER A 89 29.15 -14.56 -11.37
C SER A 89 30.24 -13.81 -12.13
N TYR A 90 30.48 -12.53 -11.79
CA TYR A 90 31.39 -11.66 -12.54
C TYR A 90 32.42 -10.93 -11.65
N ASP A 91 32.38 -11.12 -10.33
CA ASP A 91 33.23 -10.42 -9.34
C ASP A 91 33.10 -8.88 -9.45
N VAL A 92 31.91 -8.38 -9.81
CA VAL A 92 31.61 -6.95 -9.95
C VAL A 92 30.73 -6.47 -8.82
N ASP A 93 31.17 -5.44 -8.11
CA ASP A 93 30.35 -4.72 -7.14
C ASP A 93 29.79 -3.43 -7.74
N ILE A 94 28.46 -3.39 -7.86
CA ILE A 94 27.69 -2.22 -8.33
C ILE A 94 26.98 -1.48 -7.19
N THR A 95 27.29 -1.78 -5.91
CA THR A 95 26.62 -1.20 -4.75
C THR A 95 26.80 0.32 -4.67
N SER A 96 27.91 0.84 -5.16
CA SER A 96 28.16 2.29 -5.27
C SER A 96 27.20 2.98 -6.25
N LEU A 97 26.83 2.31 -7.33
CA LEU A 97 25.88 2.81 -8.33
C LEU A 97 24.43 2.63 -7.88
N THR A 98 24.16 1.60 -7.09
CA THR A 98 22.81 1.19 -6.67
C THR A 98 22.69 1.09 -5.15
N PRO A 99 23.01 2.14 -4.37
CA PRO A 99 23.00 2.02 -2.91
C PRO A 99 21.59 1.74 -2.40
N ALA A 100 21.46 0.85 -1.41
CA ALA A 100 20.17 0.48 -0.82
C ALA A 100 19.35 1.68 -0.31
N ALA A 101 20.04 2.74 0.16
CA ALA A 101 19.41 3.97 0.62
C ALA A 101 18.73 4.78 -0.51
N LEU A 102 19.07 4.53 -1.77
CA LEU A 102 18.51 5.20 -2.94
C LEU A 102 17.74 4.20 -3.83
N LEU A 103 17.09 3.21 -3.22
CA LEU A 103 16.31 2.19 -3.95
C LEU A 103 15.27 2.84 -4.89
N ASP A 104 14.64 3.94 -4.48
CA ASP A 104 13.69 4.71 -5.30
C ASP A 104 14.31 5.36 -6.55
N GLN A 105 15.63 5.29 -6.73
CA GLN A 105 16.32 5.77 -7.92
C GLN A 105 16.83 4.63 -8.80
N TYR A 106 16.72 3.37 -8.37
CA TYR A 106 17.23 2.21 -9.09
C TYR A 106 16.65 2.11 -10.50
N HIS A 107 15.33 2.28 -10.64
CA HIS A 107 14.63 2.26 -11.93
C HIS A 107 15.04 3.38 -12.92
N LYS A 108 15.77 4.41 -12.45
CA LYS A 108 16.22 5.53 -13.28
C LYS A 108 17.55 5.25 -13.99
N LEU A 109 18.22 4.17 -13.62
CA LEU A 109 19.44 3.74 -14.29
C LEU A 109 19.13 3.19 -15.68
N THR A 110 20.13 3.21 -16.54
CA THR A 110 20.08 2.52 -17.83
C THR A 110 20.91 1.24 -17.78
N PRO A 111 20.59 0.23 -18.61
CA PRO A 111 21.43 -0.95 -18.75
C PRO A 111 22.88 -0.60 -19.08
N ASP A 112 23.08 0.38 -19.96
CA ASP A 112 24.41 0.85 -20.38
C ASP A 112 25.25 1.39 -19.21
N GLN A 113 24.64 2.10 -18.25
CA GLN A 113 25.35 2.60 -17.08
C GLN A 113 25.88 1.46 -16.20
N ILE A 114 25.08 0.41 -16.00
CA ILE A 114 25.48 -0.76 -15.21
C ILE A 114 26.53 -1.57 -15.98
N LEU A 115 26.33 -1.79 -17.28
CA LEU A 115 27.28 -2.50 -18.13
C LEU A 115 28.63 -1.80 -18.23
N ALA A 116 28.67 -0.47 -18.24
CA ALA A 116 29.92 0.28 -18.21
C ALA A 116 30.74 -0.04 -16.95
N VAL A 117 30.10 -0.16 -15.78
CA VAL A 117 30.77 -0.56 -14.53
C VAL A 117 31.27 -1.99 -14.61
N VAL A 118 30.47 -2.90 -15.20
CA VAL A 118 30.88 -4.30 -15.38
C VAL A 118 32.09 -4.42 -16.29
N GLN A 119 32.12 -3.68 -17.40
CA GLN A 119 33.26 -3.69 -18.35
C GLN A 119 34.54 -3.11 -17.74
N ASP A 120 34.40 -2.09 -16.88
CA ASP A 120 35.53 -1.49 -16.17
C ASP A 120 36.15 -2.43 -15.12
N GLN A 121 35.32 -3.22 -14.42
CA GLN A 121 35.77 -4.11 -13.35
C GLN A 121 36.12 -5.54 -13.81
N ALA A 122 35.26 -6.19 -14.60
CA ALA A 122 35.41 -7.60 -15.01
C ALA A 122 36.21 -7.77 -16.32
N GLY A 123 36.59 -6.68 -16.99
CA GLY A 123 37.26 -6.71 -18.28
C GLY A 123 36.35 -7.09 -19.45
N THR A 124 36.89 -7.78 -20.46
CA THR A 124 36.15 -8.13 -21.68
C THR A 124 35.18 -9.29 -21.45
N LEU A 125 33.88 -8.99 -21.38
CA LEU A 125 32.81 -9.97 -21.51
C LEU A 125 32.77 -10.57 -22.93
N SER A 126 32.39 -11.84 -23.05
CA SER A 126 32.03 -12.38 -24.35
C SER A 126 30.76 -11.71 -24.88
N GLN A 127 30.59 -11.70 -26.21
CA GLN A 127 29.42 -11.10 -26.84
C GLN A 127 28.10 -11.71 -26.34
N ASN A 128 28.07 -13.02 -26.09
CA ASN A 128 26.88 -13.71 -25.59
C ASN A 128 26.56 -13.32 -24.15
N GLU A 129 27.57 -13.23 -23.28
CA GLU A 129 27.39 -12.79 -21.89
C GLU A 129 26.88 -11.36 -21.82
N ALA A 130 27.46 -10.45 -22.62
CA ALA A 130 27.02 -9.06 -22.68
C ALA A 130 25.54 -8.94 -23.08
N VAL A 131 25.09 -9.73 -24.06
CA VAL A 131 23.68 -9.74 -24.49
C VAL A 131 22.75 -10.29 -23.40
N LEU A 132 23.13 -11.39 -22.73
CA LEU A 132 22.33 -11.98 -21.66
C LEU A 132 22.24 -11.04 -20.45
N LEU A 133 23.37 -10.46 -20.07
CA LEU A 133 23.45 -9.54 -18.94
C LEU A 133 22.64 -8.27 -19.21
N ASN A 134 22.74 -7.70 -20.41
CA ASN A 134 21.92 -6.56 -20.81
C ASN A 134 20.42 -6.85 -20.69
N LYS A 135 19.97 -8.02 -21.17
CA LYS A 135 18.55 -8.42 -21.05
C LYS A 135 18.11 -8.58 -19.60
N MET A 136 18.96 -9.18 -18.76
CA MET A 136 18.66 -9.39 -17.35
C MET A 136 18.56 -8.04 -16.61
N ILE A 137 19.49 -7.12 -16.85
CA ILE A 137 19.48 -5.77 -16.27
C ILE A 137 18.27 -4.98 -16.76
N ASP A 138 17.99 -4.97 -18.06
CA ASP A 138 16.82 -4.28 -18.63
C ASP A 138 15.51 -4.80 -18.03
N ALA A 139 15.35 -6.12 -17.92
CA ALA A 139 14.18 -6.71 -17.29
C ALA A 139 14.05 -6.31 -15.80
N SER A 140 15.16 -6.28 -15.06
CA SER A 140 15.18 -5.84 -13.65
C SER A 140 14.79 -4.37 -13.50
N LEU A 141 15.32 -3.48 -14.35
CA LEU A 141 15.02 -2.05 -14.30
C LEU A 141 13.55 -1.76 -14.66
N ARG A 142 13.00 -2.46 -15.65
CA ARG A 142 11.56 -2.37 -15.97
C ARG A 142 10.69 -2.84 -14.82
N MET A 143 11.04 -3.97 -14.20
CA MET A 143 10.33 -4.47 -13.01
C MET A 143 10.40 -3.46 -11.86
N ALA A 144 11.58 -2.86 -11.62
CA ALA A 144 11.74 -1.83 -10.61
C ALA A 144 10.91 -0.57 -10.90
N SER A 145 10.77 -0.18 -12.18
CA SER A 145 9.91 0.93 -12.58
C SER A 145 8.44 0.63 -12.26
N GLN A 146 7.95 -0.55 -12.64
CA GLN A 146 6.58 -0.96 -12.33
C GLN A 146 6.34 -0.99 -10.81
N LEU A 147 7.25 -1.61 -10.05
CA LEU A 147 7.15 -1.66 -8.59
C LEU A 147 7.16 -0.28 -7.96
N PHE A 148 7.95 0.65 -8.50
CA PHE A 148 7.94 2.03 -8.03
C PHE A 148 6.57 2.68 -8.22
N ASP A 149 5.97 2.54 -9.40
CA ASP A 149 4.64 3.08 -9.69
C ASP A 149 3.56 2.45 -8.79
N ASP A 150 3.60 1.12 -8.62
CA ASP A 150 2.69 0.38 -7.73
C ASP A 150 2.81 0.82 -6.27
N ILE A 151 4.04 1.07 -5.79
CA ILE A 151 4.32 1.59 -4.45
C ILE A 151 3.71 2.98 -4.28
N GLN A 152 3.86 3.88 -5.27
CA GLN A 152 3.29 5.23 -5.20
C GLN A 152 1.76 5.21 -5.19
N LEU A 153 1.15 4.39 -6.05
CA LEU A 153 -0.29 4.20 -6.12
C LEU A 153 -0.84 3.65 -4.79
N THR A 154 -0.23 2.58 -4.28
CA THR A 154 -0.66 1.94 -3.02
C THR A 154 -0.51 2.90 -1.84
N ALA A 155 0.59 3.64 -1.75
CA ALA A 155 0.81 4.63 -0.69
C ALA A 155 -0.21 5.77 -0.72
N ARG A 156 -0.60 6.23 -1.92
CA ARG A 156 -1.63 7.26 -2.11
C ARG A 156 -3.00 6.75 -1.64
N LEU A 157 -3.41 5.57 -2.11
CA LEU A 157 -4.66 4.92 -1.71
C LEU A 157 -4.74 4.71 -0.19
N HIS A 158 -3.67 4.17 0.41
CA HIS A 158 -3.59 3.96 1.84
C HIS A 158 -3.78 5.27 2.63
N ARG A 159 -3.09 6.35 2.24
CA ARG A 159 -3.22 7.65 2.89
C ARG A 159 -4.65 8.19 2.79
N MET A 160 -5.25 8.12 1.60
CA MET A 160 -6.62 8.58 1.37
C MET A 160 -7.63 7.86 2.28
N VAL A 161 -7.50 6.54 2.43
CA VAL A 161 -8.37 5.76 3.32
C VAL A 161 -8.20 6.19 4.78
N LEU A 162 -6.96 6.41 5.24
CA LEU A 162 -6.70 6.91 6.59
C LEU A 162 -7.26 8.31 6.82
N ASP A 163 -7.11 9.22 5.86
CA ASP A 163 -7.63 10.59 5.95
C ASP A 163 -9.16 10.59 6.08
N TRP A 164 -9.86 9.72 5.34
CA TRP A 164 -11.31 9.56 5.46
C TRP A 164 -11.74 8.91 6.77
N LEU A 165 -11.02 7.89 7.24
CA LEU A 165 -11.25 7.28 8.55
C LEU A 165 -11.15 8.32 9.68
N GLU A 166 -10.13 9.17 9.65
CA GLU A 166 -9.95 10.24 10.64
C GLU A 166 -11.07 11.27 10.54
N GLY A 167 -11.37 11.75 9.33
CA GLY A 167 -12.41 12.76 9.10
C GLY A 167 -13.81 12.32 9.58
N ILE A 168 -14.19 11.07 9.30
CA ILE A 168 -15.50 10.55 9.69
C ILE A 168 -15.56 10.23 11.19
N SER A 169 -14.47 9.70 11.77
CA SER A 169 -14.40 9.44 13.21
C SER A 169 -14.62 10.74 14.02
N ILE A 170 -14.06 11.85 13.57
CA ILE A 170 -14.27 13.18 14.17
C ILE A 170 -15.72 13.64 13.98
N ALA A 171 -16.29 13.49 12.79
CA ALA A 171 -17.67 13.90 12.49
C ALA A 171 -18.69 13.17 13.38
N ILE A 172 -18.56 11.86 13.47
CA ILE A 172 -19.39 11.01 14.33
C ILE A 172 -19.23 11.43 15.80
N SER A 173 -17.99 11.58 16.28
CA SER A 173 -17.73 12.00 17.67
C SER A 173 -18.42 13.33 18.02
N LYS A 174 -18.42 14.31 17.10
CA LYS A 174 -19.11 15.59 17.29
C LYS A 174 -20.63 15.47 17.27
N GLN A 175 -21.18 14.59 16.43
CA GLN A 175 -22.63 14.39 16.32
C GLN A 175 -23.24 13.72 17.56
N TYR A 176 -22.48 12.87 18.25
CA TYR A 176 -22.91 12.19 19.48
C TYR A 176 -22.50 12.91 20.78
N TRP A 177 -21.68 13.96 20.71
CA TRP A 177 -21.28 14.76 21.88
C TRP A 177 -22.40 15.60 22.57
N PRO A 178 -23.48 16.08 21.93
CA PRO A 178 -24.37 17.05 22.57
C PRO A 178 -25.39 16.45 23.56
N VAL A 179 -25.33 15.15 23.89
CA VAL A 179 -26.35 14.51 24.75
C VAL A 179 -25.90 14.35 26.22
N HIS A 180 -24.60 14.41 26.54
CA HIS A 180 -24.13 14.17 27.91
C HIS A 180 -23.78 15.42 28.74
N SER A 181 -23.79 16.62 28.17
CA SER A 181 -23.41 17.85 28.88
C SER A 181 -24.58 18.59 29.57
N GLN A 182 -25.82 18.11 29.49
CA GLN A 182 -27.01 18.82 30.02
C GLN A 182 -27.70 18.19 31.25
N ILE A 183 -27.14 17.15 31.89
CA ILE A 183 -27.81 16.50 33.04
C ILE A 183 -27.30 16.97 34.43
N GLN A 184 -26.27 17.82 34.50
CA GLN A 184 -25.79 18.38 35.78
C GLN A 184 -25.93 19.90 35.84
N GLU A 185 -27.17 20.39 35.92
CA GLU A 185 -27.46 21.68 36.56
C GLU A 185 -28.94 21.72 36.99
N LYS A 186 -29.25 21.03 38.10
CA LYS A 186 -30.44 21.35 38.90
C LYS A 186 -29.99 22.29 40.02
N PRO A 187 -30.39 23.57 40.04
CA PRO A 187 -30.08 24.46 41.15
C PRO A 187 -30.97 24.09 42.34
N ASP A 188 -30.33 23.76 43.47
CA ASP A 188 -30.96 23.74 44.79
C ASP A 188 -31.54 25.13 45.10
N LYS A 189 -32.84 25.27 44.92
CA LYS A 189 -33.64 26.36 45.47
C LYS A 189 -34.70 25.77 46.39
N ASN A 190 -34.40 25.68 47.68
CA ASN A 190 -35.32 26.11 48.74
C ASN A 190 -34.68 25.99 50.13
N ILE A 191 -34.09 27.09 50.60
CA ILE A 191 -34.04 27.42 52.03
C ILE A 191 -34.44 28.89 52.15
N ARG A 192 -35.66 29.15 52.63
CA ARG A 192 -36.00 30.36 53.39
C ARG A 192 -37.06 30.00 54.45
N HIS A 193 -36.67 30.26 55.70
CA HIS A 193 -37.55 30.50 56.84
C HIS A 193 -38.23 31.87 56.69
#